data_AF-A0A349UZG5-F1
#
_entry.id   AF-A0A349UZG5-F1
#
_cell.length_a   1.000
_cell.length_b   1.000
_cell.length_c   1.000
_cell.angle_alpha   90.00
_cell.angle_beta   90.00
_cell.angle_gamma   90.00
#
_symmetry.space_group_name_H-M   'P 1'
#
loop_
_entity.id
_entity.type
_entity.pdbx_description
1 polymer ?
#
loop_
_entity_poly.entity_id
_entity_poly.type
_entity_poly.pdbx_seq_one_letter_code
_entity_poly.pdbx_strand_id
1 'polypeptide(L)'
;MATDTAADTLPDLKSGSNLEKVLAAGHFAVTGELGPPKHMDTSVVDRKIGLLKGVVDAANVTDNQTGIVRLSSIATGIYMAQHGLEPVIQMTCRDRNRLAMQSDLMGAYIHGIRNVLCLSGDHQSFGNHPGAKNVQDIDSMQLIRMLQEMRDKNQFQCGDEIKGGGPKLFIGG
;
A
#
# COMPACT_ATOMS: atom_id res chain seq x y z
N MET A 1 -44.16 21.88 0.63
CA MET A 1 -43.27 20.88 1.25
C MET A 1 -41.95 20.94 0.51
N ALA A 2 -40.95 21.60 1.09
CA ALA A 2 -39.58 21.55 0.57
C ALA A 2 -38.98 20.23 1.05
N THR A 3 -38.67 19.32 0.12
CA THR A 3 -37.82 18.17 0.40
C THR A 3 -36.39 18.67 0.37
N ASP A 4 -35.85 18.91 1.56
CA ASP A 4 -34.44 19.15 1.80
C ASP A 4 -33.70 17.84 1.47
N THR A 5 -33.25 17.71 0.23
CA THR A 5 -32.27 16.68 -0.13
C THR A 5 -30.96 17.14 0.48
N ALA A 6 -30.67 16.66 1.69
CA ALA A 6 -29.34 16.73 2.26
C ALA A 6 -28.37 16.24 1.17
N ALA A 7 -27.58 17.16 0.62
CA ALA A 7 -26.44 16.81 -0.18
C ALA A 7 -25.56 15.97 0.74
N ASP A 8 -25.56 14.66 0.53
CA ASP A 8 -24.75 13.72 1.26
C ASP A 8 -23.30 14.12 1.01
N THR A 9 -22.73 14.90 1.92
CA THR A 9 -21.37 15.41 1.78
C THR A 9 -20.47 14.20 1.88
N LEU A 10 -20.00 13.72 0.72
CA LEU A 10 -19.03 12.64 0.66
C LEU A 10 -17.91 12.95 1.65
N PRO A 11 -17.54 12.02 2.54
CA PRO A 11 -16.49 12.24 3.52
C PRO A 11 -15.21 12.70 2.82
N ASP A 12 -14.44 13.59 3.46
CA ASP A 12 -13.15 14.09 2.96
C ASP A 12 -12.16 12.91 2.81
N LEU A 13 -12.11 12.32 1.63
CA LEU A 13 -11.27 11.18 1.30
C LEU A 13 -9.81 11.60 1.26
N LYS A 14 -8.96 10.85 1.95
CA LYS A 14 -7.52 11.12 2.06
C LYS A 14 -6.72 10.69 0.84
N SER A 15 -7.17 9.67 0.12
CA SER A 15 -6.49 9.09 -1.05
C SER A 15 -7.36 9.06 -2.30
N GLY A 16 -8.68 8.95 -2.13
CA GLY A 16 -9.64 8.77 -3.21
C GLY A 16 -9.68 7.35 -3.80
N SER A 17 -9.06 6.36 -3.14
CA SER A 17 -9.09 4.96 -3.56
C SER A 17 -10.50 4.35 -3.48
N ASN A 18 -10.74 3.25 -4.20
CA ASN A 18 -12.00 2.51 -4.09
C ASN A 18 -12.17 1.95 -2.67
N LEU A 19 -11.13 1.34 -2.11
CA LEU A 19 -11.19 0.77 -0.77
C LEU A 19 -11.59 1.82 0.29
N GLU A 20 -11.02 3.02 0.22
CA GLU A 20 -11.38 4.11 1.13
C GLU A 20 -12.84 4.52 0.96
N LYS A 21 -13.35 4.62 -0.28
CA LYS A 21 -14.75 4.97 -0.55
C LYS A 21 -15.72 3.95 0.02
N VAL A 22 -15.45 2.66 -0.18
CA VAL A 22 -16.30 1.57 0.33
C VAL A 22 -16.39 1.62 1.85
N LEU A 23 -15.25 1.76 2.52
CA LEU A 23 -15.19 1.84 3.98
C LEU A 23 -15.84 3.12 4.51
N ALA A 24 -15.59 4.26 3.88
CA ALA A 24 -16.14 5.54 4.30
C ALA A 24 -17.68 5.63 4.11
N ALA A 25 -18.23 4.90 3.13
CA ALA A 25 -19.67 4.74 2.94
C ALA A 25 -20.33 3.78 3.95
N GLY A 26 -19.55 3.16 4.86
CA GLY A 26 -20.04 2.17 5.81
C GLY A 26 -20.41 0.83 5.17
N HIS A 27 -19.95 0.56 3.95
CA HIS A 27 -20.18 -0.71 3.28
C HIS A 27 -19.20 -1.79 3.75
N PHE A 28 -19.60 -3.05 3.61
CA PHE A 28 -18.72 -4.17 3.87
C PHE A 28 -17.70 -4.33 2.75
N ALA A 29 -16.42 -4.07 3.04
CA ALA A 29 -15.34 -4.22 2.08
C ALA A 29 -14.88 -5.67 1.96
N VAL A 30 -14.76 -6.17 0.73
CA VAL A 30 -14.18 -7.47 0.41
C VAL A 30 -12.80 -7.25 -0.20
N THR A 31 -11.77 -7.83 0.41
CA THR A 31 -10.40 -7.78 -0.14
C THR A 31 -9.88 -9.17 -0.47
N GLY A 32 -9.04 -9.23 -1.50
CA GLY A 32 -8.25 -10.43 -1.83
C GLY A 32 -6.80 -10.28 -1.40
N GLU A 33 -6.03 -11.37 -1.48
CA GLU A 33 -4.58 -11.34 -1.33
C GLU A 33 -3.88 -11.95 -2.56
N LEU A 34 -2.88 -11.25 -3.06
CA LEU A 34 -2.04 -11.65 -4.17
C LEU A 34 -0.57 -11.66 -3.71
N GLY A 35 -0.08 -12.87 -3.45
CA GLY A 35 1.35 -13.11 -3.24
C GLY A 35 2.18 -12.97 -4.53
N PRO A 36 3.17 -12.07 -4.62
CA PRO A 36 4.04 -11.98 -5.78
C PRO A 36 4.84 -13.27 -6.01
N PRO A 37 5.12 -13.66 -7.26
CA PRO A 37 5.91 -14.85 -7.57
C PRO A 37 7.39 -14.68 -7.23
N LYS A 38 8.14 -15.80 -7.21
CA LYS A 38 9.62 -15.82 -7.09
C LYS A 38 10.33 -15.76 -8.44
N HIS A 39 9.63 -15.31 -9.48
CA HIS A 39 10.11 -15.27 -10.86
C HIS A 39 9.45 -14.10 -11.59
N MET A 40 9.93 -13.81 -12.79
CA MET A 40 9.47 -12.67 -13.59
C MET A 40 8.30 -13.00 -14.53
N ASP A 41 7.91 -14.28 -14.64
CA ASP A 41 6.73 -14.66 -15.42
C ASP A 41 5.45 -14.09 -14.79
N THR A 42 4.84 -13.13 -15.49
CA THR A 42 3.63 -12.41 -15.08
C THR A 42 2.35 -13.22 -15.27
N SER A 43 2.38 -14.33 -15.99
CA SER A 43 1.20 -15.16 -16.25
C SER A 43 0.48 -15.60 -14.96
N VAL A 44 1.24 -15.81 -13.88
CA VAL A 44 0.72 -16.14 -12.55
C VAL A 44 0.00 -14.95 -11.92
N VAL A 45 0.50 -13.73 -12.13
CA VAL A 45 -0.13 -12.48 -11.67
C VAL A 45 -1.39 -12.22 -12.48
N ASP A 46 -1.33 -12.37 -13.81
CA ASP A 46 -2.48 -12.22 -14.72
C ASP A 46 -3.63 -13.14 -14.33
N ARG A 47 -3.32 -14.43 -14.08
CA ARG A 47 -4.33 -15.39 -13.63
C ARG A 47 -5.01 -14.94 -12.33
N LYS A 48 -4.25 -14.45 -11.36
CA LYS A 48 -4.79 -13.98 -10.08
C LYS A 48 -5.60 -12.69 -10.23
N ILE A 49 -5.16 -11.76 -11.09
CA ILE A 49 -5.94 -10.57 -11.45
C ILE A 49 -7.29 -11.00 -12.04
N GLY A 50 -7.31 -11.95 -12.98
CA GLY A 50 -8.53 -12.46 -13.59
C GLY A 50 -9.51 -13.11 -12.61
N LEU A 51 -9.03 -13.67 -11.50
CA LEU A 51 -9.87 -14.26 -10.45
C LEU A 51 -10.46 -13.21 -9.49
N LEU A 52 -9.77 -12.09 -9.29
CA LEU A 52 -10.11 -11.10 -8.25
C LEU A 52 -10.82 -9.86 -8.82
N LYS A 53 -10.49 -9.47 -10.06
CA LYS A 53 -11.03 -8.26 -10.68
C LYS A 53 -12.55 -8.37 -10.83
N GLY A 54 -13.27 -7.38 -10.30
CA GLY A 54 -14.74 -7.35 -10.28
C GLY A 54 -15.38 -8.18 -9.16
N VAL A 55 -14.59 -8.84 -8.32
CA VAL A 55 -15.05 -9.65 -7.17
C VAL A 55 -14.63 -9.03 -5.84
N VAL A 56 -13.51 -8.31 -5.81
CA VAL A 56 -12.98 -7.65 -4.60
C VAL A 56 -12.88 -6.13 -4.81
N ASP A 57 -12.99 -5.37 -3.73
CA ASP A 57 -12.85 -3.91 -3.72
C ASP A 57 -11.39 -3.46 -3.87
N ALA A 58 -10.46 -4.26 -3.35
CA ALA A 58 -9.01 -4.12 -3.52
C ALA A 58 -8.30 -5.45 -3.22
N ALA A 59 -7.05 -5.59 -3.64
CA ALA A 59 -6.24 -6.77 -3.36
C ALA A 59 -4.91 -6.42 -2.71
N ASN A 60 -4.62 -7.07 -1.58
CA ASN A 60 -3.33 -6.97 -0.90
C ASN A 60 -2.22 -7.53 -1.79
N VAL A 61 -1.13 -6.79 -1.88
CA VAL A 61 0.10 -7.21 -2.57
C VAL A 61 1.17 -7.33 -1.52
N THR A 62 1.47 -8.58 -1.19
CA THR A 62 2.34 -8.85 -0.06
C THR A 62 3.81 -8.55 -0.37
N ASP A 63 4.61 -8.18 0.63
CA ASP A 63 6.03 -7.77 0.46
C ASP A 63 7.00 -8.73 1.14
N ASN A 64 7.75 -9.52 0.35
CA ASN A 64 8.71 -10.53 0.83
C ASN A 64 8.20 -11.34 2.05
N GLN A 65 7.01 -11.94 1.93
CA GLN A 65 6.34 -12.66 3.03
C GLN A 65 7.28 -13.68 3.63
N THR A 66 7.29 -13.81 4.95
CA THR A 66 8.18 -14.74 5.68
C THR A 66 9.67 -14.53 5.40
N GLY A 67 10.08 -13.33 4.97
CA GLY A 67 11.49 -13.02 4.66
C GLY A 67 11.98 -13.64 3.35
N ILE A 68 11.08 -14.08 2.48
CA ILE A 68 11.44 -14.76 1.23
C ILE A 68 11.43 -13.77 0.07
N VAL A 69 12.54 -13.69 -0.65
CA VAL A 69 12.65 -12.84 -1.85
C VAL A 69 11.60 -13.22 -2.89
N ARG A 70 10.83 -12.21 -3.31
CA ARG A 70 9.78 -12.29 -4.34
C ARG A 70 9.85 -11.05 -5.24
N LEU A 71 9.07 -11.06 -6.31
CA LEU A 71 8.83 -9.85 -7.09
C LEU A 71 8.34 -8.72 -6.17
N SER A 72 8.85 -7.51 -6.38
CA SER A 72 8.55 -6.34 -5.54
C SER A 72 7.04 -6.12 -5.39
N SER A 73 6.58 -5.89 -4.16
CA SER A 73 5.20 -5.53 -3.85
C SER A 73 4.76 -4.29 -4.64
N ILE A 74 5.61 -3.27 -4.72
CA ILE A 74 5.34 -2.04 -5.46
C ILE A 74 5.21 -2.31 -6.95
N ALA A 75 6.18 -3.01 -7.55
CA ALA A 75 6.14 -3.30 -8.99
C ALA A 75 4.93 -4.17 -9.37
N THR A 76 4.61 -5.16 -8.53
CA THR A 76 3.43 -6.00 -8.72
C THR A 76 2.14 -5.20 -8.55
N GLY A 77 2.07 -4.30 -7.58
CA GLY A 77 0.94 -3.39 -7.40
C GLY A 77 0.73 -2.47 -8.59
N ILE A 78 1.80 -1.88 -9.13
CA ILE A 78 1.73 -1.05 -10.35
C ILE A 78 1.19 -1.87 -11.51
N TYR A 79 1.70 -3.10 -11.69
CA TYR A 79 1.22 -4.00 -12.73
C TYR A 79 -0.27 -4.32 -12.56
N MET A 80 -0.73 -4.63 -11.34
CA MET A 80 -2.15 -4.87 -11.04
C MET A 80 -3.02 -3.65 -11.36
N ALA A 81 -2.58 -2.45 -10.97
CA ALA A 81 -3.29 -1.20 -11.24
C ALA A 81 -3.44 -0.96 -12.75
N GLN A 82 -2.37 -1.20 -13.53
CA GLN A 82 -2.41 -1.12 -15.00
C GLN A 82 -3.39 -2.12 -15.64
N HIS A 83 -3.68 -3.23 -14.97
CA HIS A 83 -4.64 -4.25 -15.41
C HIS A 83 -6.02 -4.10 -14.74
N GLY A 84 -6.25 -3.01 -14.00
CA GLY A 84 -7.55 -2.63 -13.45
C GLY A 84 -7.96 -3.40 -12.19
N LEU A 85 -7.01 -3.87 -11.39
CA LEU A 85 -7.25 -4.36 -10.03
C LEU A 85 -6.57 -3.41 -9.03
N GLU A 86 -7.34 -2.79 -8.14
CA GLU A 86 -6.80 -1.83 -7.17
C GLU A 86 -5.90 -2.54 -6.13
N PRO A 87 -4.60 -2.17 -6.03
CA PRO A 87 -3.69 -2.79 -5.08
C PRO A 87 -3.72 -2.11 -3.71
N VAL A 88 -3.51 -2.91 -2.66
CA VAL A 88 -3.04 -2.48 -1.34
C VAL A 88 -1.62 -3.02 -1.19
N ILE A 89 -0.61 -2.19 -1.47
CA ILE A 89 0.77 -2.65 -1.35
C ILE A 89 1.13 -2.80 0.12
N GLN A 90 1.70 -3.95 0.49
CA GLN A 90 2.32 -4.10 1.80
C GLN A 90 3.71 -3.47 1.74
N MET A 91 4.08 -2.78 2.81
CA MET A 91 5.42 -2.23 3.02
C MET A 91 5.96 -2.78 4.33
N THR A 92 6.98 -3.63 4.23
CA THR A 92 7.61 -4.24 5.40
C THR A 92 8.85 -3.46 5.85
N CYS A 93 8.92 -3.09 7.13
CA CYS A 93 10.05 -2.34 7.70
C CYS A 93 11.34 -3.17 7.87
N ARG A 94 11.23 -4.50 8.01
CA ARG A 94 12.39 -5.42 8.12
C ARG A 94 13.47 -5.21 7.06
N ASP A 95 13.08 -5.01 5.81
CA ASP A 95 13.98 -5.03 4.67
C ASP A 95 14.50 -3.63 4.27
N ARG A 96 13.95 -2.54 4.86
CA ARG A 96 14.17 -1.16 4.38
C ARG A 96 14.36 -0.17 5.52
N ASN A 97 15.12 0.89 5.28
CA ASN A 97 15.24 2.01 6.19
C ASN A 97 14.22 3.12 5.86
N ARG A 98 14.10 4.11 6.74
CA ARG A 98 13.19 5.26 6.57
C ARG A 98 13.37 6.02 5.25
N LEU A 99 14.60 6.08 4.71
CA LEU A 99 14.86 6.77 3.44
C LEU A 99 14.26 6.00 2.28
N ALA A 100 14.56 4.70 2.20
CA ALA A 100 14.03 3.81 1.18
C ALA A 100 12.50 3.78 1.20
N MET A 101 11.87 3.65 2.38
CA MET A 101 10.40 3.62 2.48
C MET A 101 9.74 4.91 2.00
N GLN A 102 10.27 6.09 2.36
CA GLN A 102 9.72 7.37 1.88
C GLN A 102 9.85 7.50 0.36
N SER A 103 11.03 7.21 -0.19
CA SER A 103 11.28 7.27 -1.64
C SER A 103 10.41 6.27 -2.42
N ASP A 104 10.33 5.03 -1.95
CA ASP A 104 9.57 3.96 -2.57
C ASP A 104 8.07 4.28 -2.63
N LEU A 105 7.50 4.82 -1.55
CA LEU A 105 6.07 5.15 -1.47
C LEU A 105 5.72 6.42 -2.26
N MET A 106 6.63 7.38 -2.37
CA MET A 106 6.48 8.48 -3.33
C MET A 106 6.47 7.95 -4.76
N GLY A 107 7.39 7.04 -5.10
CA GLY A 107 7.44 6.35 -6.39
C GLY A 107 6.15 5.58 -6.69
N ALA A 108 5.65 4.82 -5.72
CA ALA A 108 4.39 4.09 -5.86
C ALA A 108 3.22 5.05 -6.13
N TYR A 109 3.14 6.16 -5.39
CA TYR A 109 2.07 7.15 -5.52
C TYR A 109 2.02 7.80 -6.91
N ILE A 110 3.16 8.16 -7.51
CA ILE A 110 3.18 8.74 -8.86
C ILE A 110 2.71 7.75 -9.94
N HIS A 111 2.84 6.45 -9.68
CA HIS A 111 2.31 5.39 -10.54
C HIS A 111 0.84 5.04 -10.26
N GLY A 112 0.15 5.84 -9.46
CA GLY A 112 -1.29 5.67 -9.20
C GLY A 112 -1.62 4.76 -8.03
N ILE A 113 -0.63 4.28 -7.26
CA ILE A 113 -0.91 3.54 -6.02
C ILE A 113 -1.53 4.50 -4.99
N ARG A 114 -2.58 4.03 -4.32
CA ARG A 114 -3.33 4.81 -3.34
C ARG A 114 -3.46 4.14 -1.98
N ASN A 115 -3.26 2.83 -1.87
CA ASN A 115 -3.41 2.10 -0.62
C ASN A 115 -2.09 1.45 -0.19
N VAL A 116 -1.74 1.56 1.10
CA VAL A 116 -0.56 0.92 1.70
C VAL A 116 -0.94 0.27 3.03
N LEU A 117 -0.40 -0.92 3.29
CA LEU A 117 -0.47 -1.60 4.58
C LEU A 117 0.93 -1.67 5.20
N CYS A 118 1.10 -1.02 6.35
CA CYS A 118 2.36 -0.86 7.06
C CYS A 118 2.63 -2.06 7.98
N LEU A 119 3.74 -2.78 7.77
CA LEU A 119 4.05 -3.99 8.53
C LEU A 119 5.47 -3.93 9.11
N SER A 120 5.66 -4.40 10.34
CA SER A 120 7.02 -4.57 10.90
C SER A 120 7.77 -5.69 10.17
N GLY A 121 7.07 -6.79 9.86
CA GLY A 121 7.59 -7.97 9.16
C GLY A 121 8.10 -9.08 10.08
N ASP A 122 8.06 -10.31 9.57
CA ASP A 122 8.63 -11.48 10.26
C ASP A 122 10.15 -11.45 10.22
N HIS A 123 10.83 -11.89 11.29
CA HIS A 123 12.30 -11.92 11.35
C HIS A 123 12.91 -12.62 10.12
N GLN A 124 13.97 -12.02 9.53
CA GLN A 124 14.56 -12.45 8.27
C GLN A 124 15.16 -13.87 8.33
N SER A 125 15.47 -14.37 9.54
CA SER A 125 15.94 -15.76 9.74
C SER A 125 14.93 -16.82 9.31
N PHE A 126 13.64 -16.48 9.17
CA PHE A 126 12.62 -17.40 8.66
C PHE A 126 12.64 -17.53 7.13
N GLY A 127 13.32 -16.60 6.46
CA GLY A 127 13.37 -16.49 5.01
C GLY A 127 14.45 -17.32 4.34
N ASN A 128 14.60 -17.11 3.03
CA ASN A 128 15.65 -17.76 2.23
C ASN A 128 17.01 -17.05 2.28
N HIS A 129 17.13 -15.97 3.05
CA HIS A 129 18.39 -15.23 3.26
C HIS A 129 18.59 -14.95 4.76
N PRO A 130 18.78 -15.96 5.61
CA PRO A 130 18.86 -15.79 7.06
C PRO A 130 20.06 -14.94 7.51
N GLY A 131 21.10 -14.83 6.69
CA GLY A 131 22.27 -13.97 6.93
C GLY A 131 22.11 -12.52 6.46
N ALA A 132 20.97 -12.14 5.86
CA ALA A 132 20.71 -10.75 5.51
C ALA A 132 20.60 -9.89 6.78
N LYS A 133 21.00 -8.62 6.67
CA LYS A 133 20.82 -7.67 7.77
C LYS A 133 19.33 -7.43 8.00
N ASN A 134 18.90 -7.52 9.25
CA ASN A 134 17.62 -6.97 9.65
C ASN A 134 17.74 -5.45 9.67
N VAL A 135 17.16 -4.75 8.69
CA VAL A 135 17.27 -3.29 8.62
C VAL A 135 16.43 -2.68 9.73
N GLN A 136 15.14 -3.01 9.78
CA GLN A 136 14.16 -2.67 10.83
C GLN A 136 14.44 -1.32 11.54
N ASP A 137 14.67 -0.29 10.73
CA ASP A 137 15.06 1.06 11.20
C ASP A 137 13.93 1.73 11.99
N ILE A 138 12.70 1.38 11.64
CA ILE A 138 11.47 1.78 12.34
C ILE A 138 10.48 0.60 12.37
N ASP A 139 9.51 0.63 13.27
CA ASP A 139 8.39 -0.33 13.29
C ASP A 139 7.18 0.15 12.46
N SER A 140 6.14 -0.69 12.37
CA SER A 140 4.89 -0.37 11.64
C SER A 140 4.18 0.87 12.18
N MET A 141 4.15 1.08 13.50
CA MET A 141 3.49 2.26 14.10
C MET A 141 4.24 3.54 13.74
N GLN A 142 5.56 3.50 13.76
CA GLN A 142 6.43 4.59 13.32
C GLN A 142 6.30 4.84 11.82
N LEU A 143 6.16 3.79 10.99
CA LEU A 143 5.90 3.92 9.56
C LEU A 143 4.54 4.58 9.30
N ILE A 144 3.47 4.15 9.97
CA ILE A 144 2.14 4.79 9.88
C ILE A 144 2.24 6.27 10.19
N ARG A 145 2.89 6.63 11.31
CA ARG A 145 3.07 8.02 11.70
C ARG A 145 3.86 8.81 10.66
N MET A 146 4.95 8.26 10.15
CA MET A 146 5.76 8.90 9.10
C MET A 146 4.90 9.19 7.86
N LEU A 147 4.10 8.23 7.40
CA LEU A 147 3.26 8.41 6.23
C LEU A 147 2.09 9.38 6.46
N GLN A 148 1.53 9.42 7.67
CA GLN A 148 0.54 10.42 8.05
C GLN A 148 1.15 11.83 8.02
N GLU A 149 2.35 12.02 8.56
CA GLU A 149 3.04 13.32 8.53
C GLU A 149 3.38 13.74 7.09
N MET A 150 3.86 12.82 6.25
CA MET A 150 4.06 13.08 4.82
C MET A 150 2.76 13.50 4.14
N ARG A 151 1.66 12.76 4.34
CA ARG A 151 0.37 13.01 3.69
C ARG A 151 -0.29 14.30 4.16
N ASP A 152 -0.35 14.51 5.46
CA ASP A 152 -1.21 15.52 6.10
C ASP A 152 -0.46 16.83 6.35
N LYS A 153 0.85 16.77 6.60
CA LYS A 153 1.70 17.96 6.82
C LYS A 153 2.58 18.31 5.61
N ASN A 154 2.62 17.46 4.58
CA ASN A 154 3.51 17.62 3.42
C ASN A 154 4.98 17.73 3.83
N GLN A 155 5.42 16.87 4.76
CA GLN A 155 6.77 16.90 5.31
C GLN A 155 7.43 15.52 5.23
N PHE A 156 8.71 15.49 4.85
CA PHE A 156 9.54 14.31 5.05
C PHE A 156 9.72 14.06 6.56
N GLN A 157 10.15 12.85 6.92
CA GLN A 157 10.38 12.50 8.33
C GLN A 157 11.43 13.41 9.01
N CYS A 158 12.37 13.98 8.25
CA CYS A 158 13.35 14.95 8.77
C CYS A 158 12.77 16.33 9.07
N GLY A 159 11.51 16.59 8.71
CA GLY A 159 10.84 17.89 8.85
C GLY A 159 10.91 18.78 7.62
N ASP A 160 11.71 18.41 6.62
CA ASP A 160 11.79 19.15 5.35
C ASP A 160 10.45 19.12 4.61
N GLU A 161 10.13 20.23 3.94
CA GLU A 161 8.91 20.34 3.13
C GLU A 161 8.97 19.45 1.88
N ILE A 162 7.88 18.73 1.62
CA ILE A 162 7.62 18.07 0.34
C ILE A 162 6.91 19.09 -0.56
N LYS A 163 7.71 19.83 -1.36
CA LYS A 163 7.18 20.79 -2.33
C LYS A 163 6.22 20.11 -3.31
N GLY A 164 5.03 20.70 -3.49
CA GLY A 164 3.98 20.13 -4.32
C GLY A 164 3.04 19.15 -3.59
N GLY A 165 3.30 18.87 -2.31
CA GLY A 165 2.45 18.05 -1.46
C GLY A 165 2.94 16.61 -1.33
N GLY A 166 2.63 15.99 -0.18
CA GLY A 166 2.97 14.61 0.09
C GLY A 166 2.02 13.59 -0.56
N PRO A 167 2.41 12.31 -0.61
CA PRO A 167 1.62 11.25 -1.23
C PRO A 167 0.29 11.04 -0.50
N LYS A 168 -0.81 11.14 -1.24
CA LYS A 168 -2.18 10.95 -0.75
C LYS A 168 -2.53 9.46 -0.70
N LEU A 169 -2.02 8.79 0.34
CA LEU A 169 -2.21 7.37 0.57
C LEU A 169 -3.28 7.10 1.64
N PHE A 170 -4.06 6.04 1.43
CA PHE A 170 -4.88 5.39 2.43
C PHE A 170 -3.97 4.43 3.20
N ILE A 171 -3.76 4.74 4.48
CA ILE A 171 -2.73 4.11 5.31
C ILE A 171 -3.42 3.13 6.26
N GLY A 172 -3.11 1.85 6.10
CA GLY A 172 -3.48 0.78 7.03
C GLY A 172 -2.29 0.31 7.86
N GLY A 173 -2.56 -0.35 8.97
CA GLY A 173 -1.59 -0.93 9.90
C GLY A 173 -2.20 -1.96 10.82
#